data_AF-A0A975EGC3-F1
#
_entry.id   AF-A0A975EGC3-F1
#
_cell.length_a   1.000
_cell.length_b   1.000
_cell.length_c   1.000
_cell.angle_alpha   90.00
_cell.angle_beta   90.00
_cell.angle_gamma   90.00
#
_symmetry.space_group_name_H-M   'P 1'
#
loop_
_entity.id
_entity.type
_entity.pdbx_description
1 polymer ?
#
loop_
_entity_poly.entity_id
_entity_poly.type
_entity_poly.pdbx_seq_one_letter_code
_entity_poly.pdbx_strand_id
1 'polypeptide(L)'
;MTFEYEPIEWDDEITLLIDRLEEKSADGGLTRQERALMDVVETVQLLDPEGEGLHEFWQTPLNHRRIISSFDLVGASAVVDALNASQWCQTRGDDRDQYSETESEYLAGIEDELYEALAELPDQVAEFIEDEIGM
;
A
#
# COMPACT_ATOMS: atom_id res chain seq x y z
N MET A 1 -11.44 -13.55 18.77
CA MET A 1 -10.53 -12.45 19.13
C MET A 1 -10.78 -11.38 18.10
N THR A 2 -11.30 -10.22 18.51
CA THR A 2 -11.26 -9.02 17.66
C THR A 2 -9.82 -8.52 17.77
N PHE A 3 -9.07 -8.61 16.68
CA PHE A 3 -7.82 -7.87 16.56
C PHE A 3 -8.21 -6.40 16.39
N GLU A 4 -7.86 -5.56 17.35
CA GLU A 4 -8.00 -4.11 17.22
C GLU A 4 -6.86 -3.68 16.30
N TYR A 5 -7.16 -3.51 15.01
CA TYR A 5 -6.25 -2.91 14.05
C TYR A 5 -6.32 -1.39 14.22
N GLU A 6 -5.16 -0.75 14.37
CA GLU A 6 -5.04 0.70 14.37
C GLU A 6 -4.71 1.13 12.94
N PRO A 7 -5.47 2.08 12.35
CA PRO A 7 -5.19 2.58 11.02
C PRO A 7 -3.79 3.19 10.98
N ILE A 8 -3.14 3.12 9.82
CA ILE A 8 -1.81 3.73 9.67
C ILE A 8 -1.87 5.24 9.91
N GLU A 9 -1.17 5.69 10.95
CA GLU A 9 -0.96 7.11 11.25
C GLU A 9 0.40 7.57 10.73
N TRP A 10 0.38 8.62 9.90
CA TRP A 10 1.59 9.25 9.39
C TRP A 10 1.99 10.41 10.29
N ASP A 11 3.29 10.55 10.55
CA ASP A 11 3.81 11.70 11.28
C ASP A 11 3.53 13.03 10.55
N ASP A 12 3.48 14.12 11.32
CA ASP A 12 3.20 15.48 10.83
C ASP A 12 4.16 15.90 9.70
N GLU A 13 5.41 15.46 9.77
CA GLU A 13 6.44 15.74 8.77
C GLU A 13 6.16 15.05 7.44
N ILE A 14 5.73 13.78 7.50
CA ILE A 14 5.33 13.00 6.32
C ILE A 14 4.10 13.67 5.69
N THR A 15 3.12 14.05 6.50
CA THR A 15 1.91 14.72 6.02
C THR A 15 2.24 16.03 5.29
N LEU A 16 3.09 16.88 5.90
CA LEU A 16 3.52 18.15 5.28
C LEU A 16 4.33 17.93 3.99
N LEU A 17 5.12 16.85 3.92
CA LEU A 17 5.83 16.48 2.71
C LEU A 17 4.84 16.09 1.60
N ILE A 18 3.84 15.26 1.90
CA ILE A 18 2.84 14.84 0.93
C ILE A 18 2.10 16.06 0.36
N ASP A 19 1.63 16.99 1.19
CA ASP A 19 1.00 18.23 0.73
C ASP A 19 1.89 19.00 -0.26
N ARG A 20 3.19 19.14 0.05
CA ARG A 20 4.16 19.80 -0.83
C ARG A 20 4.33 19.04 -2.15
N LEU A 21 4.35 17.71 -2.12
CA LEU A 21 4.50 16.88 -3.33
C LEU A 21 3.25 16.93 -4.20
N GLU A 22 2.06 17.01 -3.62
CA GLU A 22 0.82 17.23 -4.37
C GLU A 22 0.86 18.54 -5.15
N GLU A 23 1.27 19.64 -4.50
CA GLU A 23 1.49 20.93 -5.17
C GLU A 23 2.53 20.83 -6.30
N LYS A 24 3.67 20.18 -6.03
CA LYS A 24 4.74 19.99 -7.02
C LYS A 24 4.30 19.15 -8.21
N SER A 25 3.51 18.10 -7.97
CA SER A 25 2.97 17.22 -9.00
C SER A 25 2.14 17.99 -10.03
N ALA A 26 1.37 18.97 -9.56
CA ALA A 26 0.57 19.85 -10.41
C ALA A 26 1.42 20.78 -11.32
N ASP A 27 2.60 21.19 -10.86
CA ASP A 27 3.39 22.26 -11.49
C ASP A 27 4.61 21.81 -12.32
N GLY A 28 5.18 20.63 -12.05
CA GLY A 28 6.46 20.24 -12.69
C GLY A 28 6.79 18.75 -12.70
N GLY A 29 5.92 17.91 -12.14
CA GLY A 29 6.13 16.48 -12.01
C GLY A 29 7.07 16.11 -10.86
N LEU A 30 6.98 14.85 -10.46
CA LEU A 30 7.71 14.29 -9.32
C LEU A 30 8.96 13.53 -9.78
N THR A 31 9.97 13.46 -8.92
CA THR A 31 11.05 12.48 -9.09
C THR A 31 10.51 11.06 -8.91
N ARG A 32 11.34 10.06 -9.23
CA ARG A 32 10.96 8.66 -9.02
C ARG A 32 10.66 8.38 -7.55
N GLN A 33 11.53 8.85 -6.65
CA GLN A 33 11.40 8.68 -5.21
C GLN A 33 10.16 9.38 -4.65
N GLU A 34 9.93 10.63 -5.05
CA GLU A 34 8.75 11.39 -4.62
C GLU A 34 7.45 10.74 -5.12
N ARG A 35 7.44 10.23 -6.35
CA ARG A 35 6.27 9.49 -6.86
C ARG A 35 6.08 8.17 -6.11
N ALA A 36 7.16 7.47 -5.76
CA ALA A 36 7.07 6.23 -5.01
C ALA A 36 6.46 6.46 -3.63
N LEU A 37 6.92 7.50 -2.92
CA LEU A 37 6.34 7.90 -1.64
C LEU A 37 4.84 8.20 -1.76
N MET A 38 4.44 9.00 -2.74
CA MET A 38 3.03 9.30 -2.98
C MET A 38 2.22 8.03 -3.29
N ASP A 39 2.72 7.18 -4.18
CA ASP A 39 2.05 5.92 -4.52
C ASP A 39 1.83 5.05 -3.25
N VAL A 40 2.82 4.97 -2.35
CA VAL A 40 2.74 4.20 -1.11
C VAL A 40 1.70 4.80 -0.17
N VAL A 41 1.79 6.09 0.16
CA VAL A 41 0.87 6.75 1.09
C VAL A 41 -0.58 6.73 0.59
N GLU A 42 -0.80 6.96 -0.71
CA GLU A 42 -2.12 6.88 -1.35
C GLU A 42 -2.69 5.45 -1.30
N THR A 43 -1.85 4.44 -1.57
CA THR A 43 -2.30 3.04 -1.66
C THR A 43 -2.54 2.41 -0.29
N VAL A 44 -1.79 2.80 0.73
CA VAL A 44 -1.95 2.28 2.09
C VAL A 44 -3.36 2.42 2.60
N GLN A 45 -4.01 3.56 2.38
CA GLN A 45 -5.38 3.81 2.83
C GLN A 45 -6.39 2.84 2.21
N LEU A 46 -6.08 2.30 1.03
CA LEU A 46 -6.90 1.30 0.35
C LEU A 46 -6.64 -0.11 0.90
N LEU A 47 -5.40 -0.39 1.28
CA LEU A 47 -4.95 -1.69 1.77
C LEU A 47 -5.18 -1.90 3.27
N ASP A 48 -5.42 -0.82 4.03
CA ASP A 48 -5.68 -0.85 5.46
C ASP A 48 -6.86 -1.79 5.82
N PRO A 49 -6.87 -2.44 7.01
CA PRO A 49 -7.99 -3.26 7.49
C PRO A 49 -9.35 -2.54 7.51
N GLU A 50 -9.37 -1.22 7.72
CA GLU A 50 -10.58 -0.40 7.62
C GLU A 50 -10.89 0.05 6.18
N GLY A 51 -9.95 -0.18 5.27
CA GLY A 51 -10.04 0.11 3.84
C GLY A 51 -10.80 -0.95 3.05
N GLU A 52 -10.50 -1.04 1.75
CA GLU A 52 -11.20 -1.97 0.85
C GLU A 52 -10.52 -3.35 0.81
N GLY A 53 -9.23 -3.45 1.16
CA GLY A 53 -8.50 -4.72 1.23
C GLY A 53 -7.93 -5.18 -0.12
N LEU A 54 -7.39 -6.40 -0.16
CA LEU A 54 -6.59 -6.86 -1.30
C LEU A 54 -7.44 -7.15 -2.55
N HIS A 55 -8.65 -7.68 -2.39
CA HIS A 55 -9.50 -7.97 -3.54
C HIS A 55 -9.82 -6.68 -4.32
N GLU A 56 -10.26 -5.66 -3.61
CA GLU A 56 -10.70 -4.37 -4.10
C GLU A 56 -9.51 -3.58 -4.68
N PHE A 57 -8.35 -3.63 -4.03
CA PHE A 57 -7.09 -3.11 -4.59
C PHE A 57 -6.86 -3.63 -6.02
N TRP A 58 -7.03 -4.93 -6.24
CA TRP A 58 -6.84 -5.55 -7.55
C TRP A 58 -7.93 -5.22 -8.57
N GLN A 59 -9.13 -4.82 -8.12
CA GLN A 59 -10.20 -4.36 -9.01
C GLN A 59 -10.06 -2.88 -9.40
N THR A 60 -9.24 -2.10 -8.69
CA THR A 60 -9.03 -0.70 -9.05
C THR A 60 -8.34 -0.53 -10.41
N PRO A 61 -8.59 0.58 -11.13
CA PRO A 61 -7.89 0.90 -12.39
C PRO A 61 -6.46 1.41 -12.18
N LEU A 62 -5.90 1.27 -10.96
CA LEU A 62 -4.56 1.73 -10.63
C LEU A 62 -3.50 0.97 -11.44
N ASN A 63 -2.33 1.58 -11.59
CA ASN A 63 -1.19 0.90 -12.19
C ASN A 63 -0.49 0.06 -11.12
N HIS A 64 -0.99 -1.16 -10.87
CA HIS A 64 -0.47 -2.03 -9.81
C HIS A 64 1.02 -2.34 -9.93
N ARG A 65 1.55 -2.46 -11.17
CA ARG A 65 3.00 -2.67 -11.37
C ARG A 65 3.82 -1.49 -10.87
N ARG A 66 3.34 -0.27 -11.09
CA ARG A 66 3.99 0.94 -10.58
C ARG A 66 3.95 0.93 -9.05
N ILE A 67 2.77 0.69 -8.47
CA ILE A 67 2.57 0.65 -7.02
C ILE A 67 3.48 -0.39 -6.35
N ILE A 68 3.52 -1.62 -6.86
CA ILE A 68 4.43 -2.67 -6.36
C ILE A 68 5.89 -2.21 -6.45
N SER A 69 6.28 -1.58 -7.56
CA SER A 69 7.64 -1.05 -7.72
C SER A 69 7.95 0.10 -6.75
N SER A 70 6.93 0.83 -6.30
CA SER A 70 7.05 1.92 -5.32
C SER A 70 7.24 1.35 -3.91
N PHE A 71 6.46 0.33 -3.51
CA PHE A 71 6.69 -0.38 -2.24
C PHE A 71 8.08 -1.05 -2.21
N ASP A 72 8.50 -1.67 -3.32
CA ASP A 72 9.85 -2.25 -3.44
C ASP A 72 10.94 -1.17 -3.28
N LEU A 73 10.74 0.02 -3.84
CA LEU A 73 11.69 1.13 -3.72
C LEU A 73 11.81 1.69 -2.30
N VAL A 74 10.70 1.70 -1.55
CA VAL A 74 10.67 2.11 -0.13
C VAL A 74 11.23 1.01 0.78
N GLY A 75 11.45 -0.21 0.27
CA GLY A 75 11.99 -1.33 1.04
C GLY A 75 10.92 -2.19 1.74
N ALA A 76 9.64 -1.97 1.42
CA ALA A 76 8.49 -2.68 1.99
C ALA A 76 8.30 -4.06 1.36
N SER A 77 9.32 -4.91 1.45
CA SER A 77 9.37 -6.23 0.80
C SER A 77 8.24 -7.17 1.22
N ALA A 78 7.85 -7.16 2.50
CA ALA A 78 6.73 -7.98 2.98
C ALA A 78 5.39 -7.55 2.37
N VAL A 79 5.16 -6.24 2.20
CA VAL A 79 3.99 -5.72 1.47
C VAL A 79 4.04 -6.17 0.00
N VAL A 80 5.21 -6.08 -0.64
CA VAL A 80 5.40 -6.55 -2.03
C VAL A 80 5.07 -8.03 -2.17
N ASP A 81 5.49 -8.86 -1.23
CA ASP A 81 5.21 -10.29 -1.22
C ASP A 81 3.70 -10.56 -1.10
N ALA A 82 3.01 -9.87 -0.18
CA ALA A 82 1.56 -9.99 -0.02
C ALA A 82 0.78 -9.52 -1.27
N LEU A 83 1.21 -8.43 -1.91
CA LEU A 83 0.65 -7.98 -3.18
C LEU A 83 0.86 -9.07 -4.25
N ASN A 84 2.08 -9.56 -4.44
CA ASN A 84 2.35 -10.59 -5.45
C ASN A 84 1.57 -11.89 -5.18
N ALA A 85 1.43 -12.29 -3.92
CA ALA A 85 0.67 -13.49 -3.52
C ALA A 85 -0.84 -13.36 -3.81
N SER A 86 -1.39 -12.13 -3.78
CA SER A 86 -2.80 -11.83 -4.03
C SER A 86 -3.10 -11.44 -5.48
N GLN A 87 -2.11 -11.36 -6.37
CA GLN A 87 -2.28 -10.93 -7.76
C GLN A 87 -3.38 -11.69 -8.53
N TRP A 88 -3.64 -12.94 -8.16
CA TRP A 88 -4.69 -13.76 -8.78
C TRP A 88 -6.09 -13.15 -8.66
N CYS A 89 -6.34 -12.27 -7.68
CA CYS A 89 -7.59 -11.53 -7.52
C CYS A 89 -7.95 -10.70 -8.77
N GLN A 90 -6.97 -10.24 -9.56
CA GLN A 90 -7.20 -9.52 -10.84
C GLN A 90 -8.02 -10.31 -11.86
N THR A 91 -7.98 -11.64 -11.77
CA THR A 91 -8.64 -12.53 -12.74
C THR A 91 -10.02 -12.99 -12.28
N ARG A 92 -10.43 -12.56 -11.08
CA ARG A 92 -11.75 -12.86 -10.50
C ARG A 92 -12.75 -11.77 -10.88
N GLY A 93 -14.04 -12.09 -10.76
CA GLY A 93 -15.09 -11.09 -10.95
C GLY A 93 -15.03 -10.01 -9.88
N ASP A 94 -15.68 -8.88 -10.11
CA ASP A 94 -15.68 -7.70 -9.23
C ASP A 94 -16.33 -7.93 -7.85
N ASP A 95 -16.80 -9.15 -7.57
CA ASP A 95 -17.59 -9.48 -6.39
C ASP A 95 -16.87 -10.55 -5.58
N ARG A 96 -16.38 -10.15 -4.39
CA ARG A 96 -15.66 -10.98 -3.42
C ARG A 96 -16.50 -12.18 -2.95
N ASP A 97 -17.83 -12.09 -2.97
CA ASP A 97 -18.72 -13.19 -2.56
C ASP A 97 -18.69 -14.38 -3.54
N GLN A 98 -18.07 -14.22 -4.71
CA GLN A 98 -17.89 -15.31 -5.69
C GLN A 98 -16.72 -16.23 -5.36
N TYR A 99 -15.96 -15.94 -4.29
CA TYR A 99 -14.80 -16.73 -3.91
C TYR A 99 -15.27 -18.04 -3.30
N SER A 100 -14.57 -19.13 -3.63
CA SER A 100 -14.74 -20.38 -2.89
C SER A 100 -14.20 -20.23 -1.47
N GLU A 101 -14.65 -21.08 -0.54
CA GLU A 101 -14.16 -21.10 0.85
C GLU A 101 -12.63 -21.11 0.92
N THR A 102 -11.98 -21.95 0.11
CA THR A 102 -10.51 -22.02 0.03
C THR A 102 -9.87 -20.73 -0.46
N GLU A 103 -10.49 -20.01 -1.39
CA GLU A 103 -9.97 -18.74 -1.90
C GLU A 103 -10.14 -17.62 -0.89
N SER A 104 -11.26 -17.58 -0.19
CA SER A 104 -11.51 -16.65 0.91
C SER A 104 -10.54 -16.89 2.07
N GLU A 105 -10.32 -18.14 2.46
CA GLU A 105 -9.34 -18.51 3.50
C GLU A 105 -7.91 -18.18 3.08
N TYR A 106 -7.56 -18.43 1.81
CA TYR A 106 -6.23 -18.10 1.29
C TYR A 106 -6.00 -16.59 1.23
N LEU A 107 -6.98 -15.82 0.75
CA LEU A 107 -6.89 -14.36 0.73
C LEU A 107 -6.78 -13.79 2.15
N ALA A 108 -7.57 -14.29 3.10
CA ALA A 108 -7.49 -13.85 4.50
C ALA A 108 -6.11 -14.09 5.11
N GLY A 109 -5.47 -15.22 4.81
CA GLY A 109 -4.08 -15.47 5.26
C GLY A 109 -3.07 -14.47 4.68
N ILE A 110 -3.23 -14.08 3.41
CA ILE A 110 -2.39 -13.04 2.80
C ILE A 110 -2.67 -11.67 3.42
N GLU A 111 -3.93 -11.36 3.71
CA GLU A 111 -4.33 -10.11 4.36
C GLU A 111 -3.76 -10.01 5.78
N ASP A 112 -3.76 -11.10 6.56
CA ASP A 112 -3.10 -11.13 7.88
C ASP A 112 -1.60 -10.78 7.79
N GLU A 113 -0.87 -11.40 6.84
CA GLU A 113 0.55 -11.09 6.60
C GLU A 113 0.75 -9.64 6.11
N LEU A 114 -0.14 -9.14 5.26
CA LEU A 114 -0.13 -7.76 4.78
C LEU A 114 -0.28 -6.78 5.95
N TYR A 115 -1.22 -7.02 6.86
CA TYR A 115 -1.50 -6.10 7.95
C TYR A 115 -0.37 -6.04 8.96
N GLU A 116 0.30 -7.16 9.22
CA GLU A 116 1.56 -7.17 9.98
C GLU A 116 2.64 -6.32 9.31
N ALA A 117 2.79 -6.46 7.99
CA ALA A 117 3.77 -5.68 7.21
C ALA A 117 3.43 -4.18 7.15
N LEU A 118 2.14 -3.84 7.08
CA LEU A 118 1.65 -2.46 7.06
C LEU A 118 1.94 -1.75 8.38
N ALA A 119 1.92 -2.45 9.51
CA ALA A 119 2.29 -1.86 10.81
C ALA A 119 3.76 -1.40 10.88
N GLU A 120 4.66 -2.03 10.11
CA GLU A 120 6.08 -1.65 10.02
C GLU A 120 6.37 -0.59 8.94
N LEU A 121 5.39 -0.30 8.09
CA LEU A 121 5.57 0.58 6.95
C LEU A 121 5.90 2.04 7.32
N PRO A 122 5.33 2.65 8.38
CA PRO A 122 5.68 4.02 8.77
C PRO A 122 7.18 4.19 9.02
N ASP A 123 7.81 3.22 9.72
CA ASP A 123 9.25 3.23 9.99
C ASP A 123 10.07 3.14 8.69
N GLN A 124 9.66 2.26 7.77
CA GLN A 124 10.32 2.10 6.45
C GLN A 124 10.19 3.37 5.59
N VAL A 125 9.02 4.01 5.62
CA VAL A 125 8.78 5.27 4.91
C VAL A 125 9.62 6.41 5.50
N ALA A 126 9.73 6.50 6.82
CA ALA A 126 10.57 7.48 7.49
C ALA A 126 12.05 7.31 7.09
N GLU A 127 12.58 6.07 7.17
CA GLU A 127 13.95 5.74 6.74
C GLU A 127 14.17 6.11 5.26
N PHE A 128 13.22 5.79 4.38
CA PHE A 128 13.30 6.16 2.96
C PHE A 128 13.33 7.69 2.74
N ILE A 129 12.53 8.46 3.48
CA ILE A 129 12.52 9.92 3.37
C ILE A 129 13.88 10.51 3.78
N GLU A 130 14.44 10.05 4.90
CA GLU A 130 15.75 10.49 5.39
C GLU A 130 16.86 10.18 4.36
N ASP A 131 16.89 8.95 3.83
CA ASP A 131 17.95 8.48 2.95
C ASP A 131 17.86 9.01 1.51
N GLU A 132 16.66 9.06 0.93
CA GLU A 132 16.46 9.26 -0.51
C GLU A 132 15.88 10.65 -0.87
N ILE A 133 15.13 11.27 0.04
CA ILE A 133 14.53 12.60 -0.17
C ILE A 133 15.37 13.69 0.52
N GLY A 134 16.08 13.35 1.60
CA GLY A 134 17.01 14.23 2.29
C GLY A 134 16.30 15.26 3.17
N MET A 135 15.36 14.78 3.99
CA MET A 135 14.81 15.53 5.13
C MET A 135 15.48 15.12 6.43
#